data_AF-A0A969S0M3-F1
#
_entry.id   AF-A0A969S0M3-F1
#
_cell.length_a   1.000
_cell.length_b   1.000
_cell.length_c   1.000
_cell.angle_alpha   90.00
_cell.angle_beta   90.00
_cell.angle_gamma   90.00
#
_symmetry.space_group_name_H-M   'P 1'
#
loop_
_entity.id
_entity.type
_entity.pdbx_description
1 polymer ?
#
loop_
_entity_poly.entity_id
_entity_poly.type
_entity_poly.pdbx_seq_one_letter_code
_entity_poly.pdbx_strand_id
1 'polypeptide(L)' 'MQYLASVSNATAVKTAAAWEYTVPNGQYSVTVSAGDQGPYDSQNVIRVEGVTAIASFQGNSIQEYELGTVLVNVTMVD' A
#
# COMPACT_ATOMS: atom_id res chain seq x y z
N MET A 1 -7.53 3.12 1.76
CA MET A 1 -8.88 3.59 2.14
C MET A 1 -8.90 5.09 1.94
N GLN A 2 -9.77 5.60 1.07
CA GLN A 2 -9.84 7.03 0.79
C GLN A 2 -10.60 7.74 1.93
N TYR A 3 -10.01 8.79 2.49
CA TYR A 3 -10.73 9.67 3.43
C TYR A 3 -11.65 10.62 2.65
N LEU A 4 -12.76 11.03 3.28
CA LEU A 4 -13.59 12.11 2.76
C LEU A 4 -12.75 13.38 2.59
N ALA A 5 -12.98 14.14 1.51
CA ALA A 5 -12.22 15.36 1.18
C ALA A 5 -12.21 16.44 2.28
N SER A 6 -13.09 16.33 3.29
CA SER A 6 -13.16 17.22 4.46
C SER A 6 -12.21 16.84 5.60
N VAL A 7 -11.47 15.73 5.49
CA VAL A 7 -10.58 15.23 6.55
C VAL A 7 -9.14 15.45 6.12
N SER A 8 -8.43 16.29 6.87
CA SER A 8 -7.01 16.56 6.62
C SER A 8 -6.13 15.41 7.14
N ASN A 9 -4.90 15.28 6.61
CA ASN A 9 -3.89 14.38 7.17
C ASN A 9 -3.55 14.70 8.65
N ALA A 10 -3.93 15.86 9.18
CA ALA A 10 -3.77 16.15 10.61
C ALA A 10 -4.62 15.23 11.51
N THR A 11 -5.76 14.74 10.99
CA THR A 11 -6.72 13.89 11.72
C THR A 11 -6.77 12.45 11.19
N ALA A 12 -5.96 12.12 10.19
CA ALA A 12 -5.92 10.77 9.61
C ALA A 12 -5.33 9.76 10.61
N VAL A 13 -5.81 8.50 10.55
CA VAL A 13 -5.16 7.38 11.24
C VAL A 13 -3.84 7.09 10.54
N LYS A 14 -2.71 7.29 11.24
CA LYS A 14 -1.35 7.08 10.72
C LYS A 14 -0.71 5.77 11.18
N THR A 15 -1.42 5.01 12.00
CA THR A 15 -0.98 3.69 12.44
C THR A 15 -0.97 2.75 11.23
N ALA A 16 0.14 2.07 11.00
CA ALA A 16 0.24 1.07 9.95
C ALA A 16 -0.81 -0.03 10.17
N ALA A 17 -1.45 -0.46 9.08
CA ALA A 17 -2.39 -1.57 9.06
C ALA A 17 -1.82 -2.72 8.23
N ALA A 18 -2.31 -3.94 8.50
CA ALA A 18 -2.05 -5.12 7.71
C ALA A 18 -3.37 -5.67 7.16
N TRP A 19 -3.34 -6.20 5.94
CA TRP A 19 -4.43 -6.96 5.35
C TRP A 19 -3.93 -8.36 5.03
N GLU A 20 -4.71 -9.37 5.38
CA GLU A 20 -4.36 -10.76 5.19
C GLU A 20 -5.48 -11.45 4.41
N TYR A 21 -5.09 -12.34 3.50
CA TYR A 21 -6.00 -13.18 2.74
C TYR A 21 -5.38 -14.56 2.56
N THR A 22 -6.07 -15.59 3.05
CA THR A 22 -5.57 -16.96 2.99
C THR A 22 -5.59 -17.47 1.55
N VAL A 23 -4.42 -17.88 1.06
CA VAL A 23 -4.22 -18.57 -0.21
C VAL A 23 -3.40 -19.83 0.02
N PRO A 24 -3.45 -20.83 -0.90
CA PRO A 24 -2.55 -21.97 -0.82
C PRO A 24 -1.07 -21.57 -0.80
N ASN A 25 -0.22 -22.43 -0.24
CA ASN A 25 1.22 -22.21 -0.29
C ASN A 25 1.71 -22.19 -1.73
N GLY A 26 2.58 -21.23 -2.04
CA GLY A 26 3.11 -21.07 -3.39
C GLY A 26 3.84 -19.76 -3.60
N GLN A 27 4.33 -19.57 -4.81
CA GLN A 27 4.95 -18.32 -5.22
C GLN A 27 3.94 -17.49 -6.02
N TYR A 28 3.80 -16.23 -5.63
CA TYR A 28 2.79 -15.32 -6.20
C TYR A 28 3.45 -14.05 -6.71
N SER A 29 3.08 -13.66 -7.92
CA SER A 29 3.29 -12.29 -8.40
C SER A 29 2.15 -11.43 -7.86
N VAL A 30 2.47 -10.48 -7.00
CA VAL A 30 1.51 -9.60 -6.33
C VAL A 30 1.72 -8.19 -6.83
N THR A 31 0.66 -7.58 -7.36
CA THR A 31 0.63 -6.16 -7.74
C THR A 31 -0.24 -5.39 -6.76
N VAL A 32 0.31 -4.32 -6.21
CA VAL A 32 -0.38 -3.38 -5.30
C VAL A 32 -0.30 -1.97 -5.85
N SER A 33 -1.23 -1.11 -5.45
CA SER A 33 -1.15 0.33 -5.70
C SER A 33 -1.44 1.14 -4.45
N ALA A 34 -0.82 2.32 -4.37
CA ALA A 34 -1.13 3.33 -3.36
C ALA A 34 -1.04 4.71 -3.98
N GLY A 35 -1.88 5.61 -3.50
CA GLY A 35 -1.98 6.98 -4.00
C GLY A 35 -3.36 7.55 -3.76
N ASP A 36 -3.44 8.87 -3.87
CA ASP A 36 -4.66 9.64 -3.74
C ASP A 36 -4.59 10.79 -4.76
N GLN A 37 -5.72 11.11 -5.36
CA GLN A 37 -5.88 12.40 -6.03
C GLN A 37 -5.99 13.48 -4.94
N GLY A 38 -5.23 14.56 -5.07
CA GLY A 38 -4.89 15.52 -4.01
C GLY A 38 -5.93 15.82 -2.90
N PRO A 39 -5.49 16.20 -1.69
CA PRO A 39 -4.16 16.74 -1.35
C PRO A 39 -3.06 15.66 -1.29
N TYR A 40 -1.90 15.93 -1.91
CA TYR A 40 -0.77 15.00 -2.00
C TYR A 40 0.13 15.01 -0.76
N ASP A 41 -0.47 15.01 0.43
CA ASP A 41 0.23 15.14 1.71
C ASP A 41 0.44 13.79 2.42
N SER A 42 0.08 12.68 1.76
CA SER A 42 0.34 11.31 2.22
C SER A 42 1.71 10.80 1.73
N GLN A 43 2.32 9.90 2.51
CA GLN A 43 3.48 9.11 2.10
C GLN A 43 3.15 7.63 2.34
N ASN A 44 3.21 6.83 1.29
CA ASN A 44 2.73 5.45 1.28
C ASN A 44 3.89 4.46 1.21
N VAL A 45 3.82 3.42 2.03
CA VAL A 45 4.73 2.27 2.02
C VAL A 45 3.89 1.01 2.04
N ILE A 46 4.15 0.07 1.12
CA ILE A 46 3.50 -1.24 1.10
C ILE A 46 4.57 -2.33 1.05
N ARG A 47 4.44 -3.29 1.97
CA ARG A 47 5.19 -4.55 1.96
C ARG A 47 4.23 -5.71 1.75
N VAL A 48 4.66 -6.69 0.98
CA VAL A 48 3.95 -7.96 0.73
C VAL A 48 4.87 -9.07 1.20
N GLU A 49 4.44 -9.89 2.17
CA GLU A 49 5.29 -10.94 2.77
C GLU A 49 6.69 -10.43 3.18
N GLY A 50 6.77 -9.19 3.69
CA GLY A 50 8.04 -8.54 4.06
C GLY A 50 8.83 -7.91 2.90
N VAL A 51 8.51 -8.20 1.64
CA VAL A 51 9.13 -7.59 0.46
C VAL A 51 8.51 -6.23 0.17
N THR A 52 9.34 -5.20 -0.01
CA THR A 52 8.86 -3.84 -0.27
C THR A 52 8.39 -3.69 -1.72
N ALA A 53 7.09 -3.49 -1.92
CA ALA A 53 6.49 -3.24 -3.22
C ALA A 53 6.36 -1.75 -3.53
N ILE A 54 6.10 -0.93 -2.50
CA ILE A 54 6.11 0.54 -2.57
C ILE A 54 6.94 1.04 -1.39
N ALA A 55 8.00 1.82 -1.65
CA ALA A 55 9.01 2.16 -0.64
C ALA A 55 8.74 3.46 0.13
N SER A 56 8.31 4.52 -0.55
CA SER A 56 8.01 5.83 0.04
C SER A 56 7.31 6.74 -0.98
N PHE A 57 6.17 6.30 -1.49
CA PHE A 57 5.45 7.03 -2.53
C PHE A 57 4.71 8.24 -1.98
N GLN A 58 5.00 9.42 -2.53
CA GLN A 58 4.18 10.61 -2.37
C GLN A 58 3.69 11.04 -3.74
N GLY A 59 2.37 11.13 -3.89
CA GLY A 59 1.75 11.55 -5.13
C GLY A 59 2.06 13.01 -5.49
N ASN A 60 1.74 13.40 -6.71
CA ASN A 60 1.72 14.78 -7.17
C ASN A 60 0.74 14.91 -8.35
N SER A 61 0.57 16.12 -8.89
CA SER A 61 -0.38 16.37 -9.98
C SER A 61 -0.05 15.69 -11.31
N ILE A 62 1.13 15.09 -11.44
CA ILE A 62 1.57 14.34 -12.63
C ILE A 62 1.41 12.82 -12.37
N GLN A 63 1.65 12.37 -11.14
CA GLN A 63 1.55 10.97 -10.74
C GLN A 63 0.80 10.86 -9.41
N GLU A 64 -0.48 10.53 -9.47
CA GLU A 64 -1.36 10.45 -8.30
C GLU A 64 -1.22 9.11 -7.54
N TYR A 65 -0.73 8.07 -8.22
CA TYR A 65 -0.53 6.74 -7.63
C TYR A 65 0.74 6.04 -8.15
N GLU A 66 1.21 5.04 -7.42
CA GLU A 66 2.28 4.13 -7.83
C GLU A 66 1.77 2.68 -7.81
N LEU A 67 2.26 1.88 -8.77
CA LEU A 67 2.08 0.44 -8.82
C LEU A 67 3.39 -0.24 -8.44
N GLY A 68 3.32 -1.23 -7.55
CA GLY A 68 4.44 -2.10 -7.21
C GLY A 68 4.08 -3.55 -7.51
N THR A 69 4.93 -4.25 -8.25
CA THR A 69 4.82 -5.70 -8.45
C THR A 69 6.00 -6.41 -7.81
N VAL A 70 5.72 -7.38 -6.95
CA VAL A 70 6.73 -8.19 -6.27
C VAL A 70 6.40 -9.67 -6.41
N LEU A 71 7.45 -10.50 -6.44
CA LEU A 71 7.34 -11.95 -6.41
C LEU A 71 7.61 -12.40 -4.96
N VAL A 72 6.64 -13.04 -4.34
CA VAL A 72 6.71 -13.45 -2.92
C VAL A 72 6.37 -14.93 -2.76
N ASN A 73 6.90 -15.54 -1.70
CA ASN A 73 6.53 -16.89 -1.30
C ASN A 73 5.51 -16.78 -0.17
N VAL A 74 4.33 -17.40 -0.36
CA VAL A 74 3.34 -17.57 0.69
C VAL A 74 3.52 -18.96 1.29
N THR A 75 3.71 -18.99 2.60
CA THR A 75 3.75 -20.20 3.41
C THR A 75 2.79 -20.02 4.57
N MET A 76 2.01 -21.06 4.89
CA MET A 76 1.28 -21.13 6.15
C MET A 76 2.25 -20.78 7.29
N VAL A 77 1.89 -19.77 8.07
CA VAL A 77 2.49 -19.53 9.37
C VAL A 77 1.66 -20.38 10.35
N ASP A 78 2.32 -21.33 10.98
CA ASP A 78 1.78 -22.22 12.01
C ASP A 78 1.37 -21.49 13.30
#